data_AF-A0A7X9JE58-F1
#
_entry.id   AF-A0A7X9JE58-F1
#
_cell.length_a   1.000
_cell.length_b   1.000
_cell.length_c   1.000
_cell.angle_alpha   90.00
_cell.angle_beta   90.00
_cell.angle_gamma   90.00
#
_symmetry.space_group_name_H-M   'P 1'
#
loop_
_entity.id
_entity.type
_entity.pdbx_description
1 polymer ?
#
loop_
_entity_poly.entity_id
_entity_poly.type
_entity_poly.pdbx_seq_one_letter_code
_entity_poly.pdbx_strand_id
1 'polypeptide(L)'
;LVKRGGDFYLMDVKGHVFKRLGGSDEVDLPVITGAATGEATRSPLLLSALGLIQRISKSPAYAHLGTISEIHIDSVFGLALVSDNGLYLKLGTDDFENKLRKLKAILTDLENRGMKTGFLCVDLSDHSKVTVKRKYVPEKTQDGDQNKNYLI
;
A
#
# COMPACT_ATOMS: atom_id res chain seq x y z
N LEU A 1 0.89 9.60 7.65
CA LEU A 1 -0.43 10.29 7.60
C LEU A 1 -1.54 9.31 7.92
N VAL A 2 -2.69 9.76 8.40
CA VAL A 2 -3.92 8.95 8.52
C VAL A 2 -5.09 9.70 7.90
N LYS A 3 -5.90 8.99 7.11
CA LYS A 3 -7.14 9.51 6.55
C LYS A 3 -8.29 9.28 7.53
N ARG A 4 -9.04 10.34 7.85
CA ARG A 4 -10.26 10.27 8.67
C ARG A 4 -11.36 11.05 7.97
N GLY A 5 -12.40 10.34 7.52
CA GLY A 5 -13.41 10.94 6.65
C GLY A 5 -12.77 11.49 5.36
N GLY A 6 -13.01 12.78 5.07
CA GLY A 6 -12.43 13.49 3.93
C GLY A 6 -11.07 14.15 4.20
N ASP A 7 -10.56 14.08 5.42
CA ASP A 7 -9.39 14.84 5.88
C ASP A 7 -8.18 13.95 6.17
N PHE A 8 -7.00 14.57 6.14
CA PHE A 8 -5.73 13.94 6.49
C PHE A 8 -5.16 14.52 7.77
N TYR A 9 -4.54 13.66 8.58
CA TYR A 9 -3.93 14.03 9.83
C TYR A 9 -2.53 13.43 9.97
N LEU A 10 -1.64 14.17 10.64
CA LEU A 10 -0.31 13.71 11.03
C LEU A 10 -0.43 12.83 12.28
N MET A 11 0.34 11.74 12.25
CA MET A 11 0.36 10.74 13.29
C MET A 11 1.80 10.38 13.60
N ASP A 12 2.13 10.24 14.89
CA ASP A 12 3.44 9.80 15.32
C ASP A 12 3.62 8.28 15.16
N VAL A 13 4.84 7.79 15.39
CA VAL A 13 5.18 6.36 15.31
C VAL A 13 4.51 5.50 16.39
N LYS A 14 3.90 6.11 17.41
CA LYS A 14 3.17 5.45 18.49
C LYS A 14 1.66 5.40 18.22
N GLY A 15 1.21 5.92 17.08
CA GLY A 15 -0.20 5.96 16.68
C GLY A 15 -0.99 7.16 17.22
N HIS A 16 -0.33 8.19 17.76
CA HIS A 16 -1.02 9.41 18.19
C HIS A 16 -1.21 10.36 17.03
N VAL A 17 -2.47 10.74 16.79
CA VAL A 17 -2.81 11.80 15.85
C VAL A 17 -2.69 13.14 16.56
N PHE A 18 -1.87 14.05 16.03
CA PHE A 18 -1.53 15.30 16.74
C PHE A 18 -1.81 16.58 15.94
N LYS A 19 -2.01 16.50 14.62
CA LYS A 19 -2.26 17.68 13.78
C LYS A 19 -3.09 17.32 12.55
N ARG A 20 -4.07 18.13 12.19
CA ARG A 20 -4.73 18.08 10.86
C ARG A 20 -3.77 18.64 9.82
N LEU A 21 -3.63 17.96 8.68
CA LEU A 21 -2.76 18.39 7.61
C LEU A 21 -3.31 19.69 6.98
N GLY A 22 -2.49 20.73 6.93
CA GLY A 22 -2.81 22.01 6.29
C GLY A 22 -2.17 22.13 4.91
N GLY A 23 -2.66 23.07 4.10
CA GLY A 23 -2.15 23.28 2.72
C GLY A 23 -0.70 23.76 2.62
N SER A 24 -0.13 24.30 3.70
CA SER A 24 1.28 24.70 3.78
C SER A 24 2.20 23.59 4.30
N ASP A 25 1.67 22.43 4.66
CA ASP A 25 2.47 21.31 5.15
C ASP A 25 2.99 20.48 3.96
N GLU A 26 4.27 20.62 3.64
CA GLU A 26 4.93 19.76 2.66
C GLU A 26 5.34 18.43 3.33
N VAL A 27 4.66 17.34 2.95
CA VAL A 27 4.89 16.01 3.55
C VAL A 27 4.91 14.93 2.49
N ASP A 28 5.93 14.07 2.56
CA ASP A 28 6.04 12.85 1.78
C ASP A 28 6.01 11.65 2.74
N LEU A 29 4.80 11.30 3.19
CA LEU A 29 4.56 10.28 4.21
C LEU A 29 3.50 9.30 3.74
N PRO A 30 3.64 8.00 4.08
CA PRO A 30 2.61 7.02 3.78
C PRO A 30 1.27 7.41 4.38
N VAL A 31 0.19 7.12 3.65
CA VAL A 31 -1.19 7.34 4.11
C VAL A 31 -1.73 6.06 4.72
N ILE A 32 -2.22 6.14 5.96
CA ILE A 32 -2.96 5.05 6.60
C ILE A 32 -4.46 5.26 6.36
N THR A 33 -5.13 4.25 5.82
CA THR A 33 -6.58 4.23 5.56
C THR A 33 -7.25 3.06 6.29
N GLY A 34 -8.58 3.12 6.46
CA GLY A 34 -9.37 2.07 7.12
C GLY A 34 -9.20 1.96 8.65
N ALA A 35 -8.20 2.63 9.23
CA ALA A 35 -8.07 2.75 10.68
C ALA A 35 -9.29 3.50 11.27
N ALA A 36 -9.96 2.88 12.24
CA ALA A 36 -11.17 3.42 12.87
C ALA A 36 -10.97 4.88 13.33
N THR A 37 -12.00 5.70 13.16
CA THR A 37 -11.99 7.11 13.55
C THR A 37 -12.28 7.25 15.05
N GLY A 38 -11.29 7.61 15.87
CA GLY A 38 -11.50 7.90 17.29
C GLY A 38 -10.21 8.10 18.11
N GLU A 39 -10.34 8.41 19.39
CA GLU A 39 -9.23 8.47 20.36
C GLU A 39 -8.86 7.08 20.93
N ALA A 40 -9.76 6.10 20.82
CA ALA A 40 -9.55 4.69 21.22
C ALA A 40 -8.61 3.89 20.28
N THR A 41 -7.86 4.57 19.41
CA THR A 41 -7.37 3.99 18.14
C THR A 41 -5.89 3.62 18.20
N ARG A 42 -5.56 2.63 19.03
CA ARG A 42 -4.31 1.88 18.95
C ARG A 42 -4.60 0.38 18.86
N SER A 43 -5.28 -0.02 17.80
CA SER A 43 -5.47 -1.45 17.57
C SER A 43 -4.11 -2.15 17.46
N PRO A 44 -3.98 -3.40 17.94
CA PRO A 44 -2.75 -4.17 17.78
C PRO A 44 -2.28 -4.24 16.32
N LEU A 45 -3.23 -4.24 15.37
CA LEU A 45 -2.95 -4.24 13.93
C LEU A 45 -2.35 -2.91 13.46
N LEU A 46 -2.83 -1.76 13.95
CA LEU A 46 -2.23 -0.46 13.66
C LEU A 46 -0.79 -0.38 14.17
N LEU A 47 -0.56 -0.81 15.41
CA LEU A 47 0.80 -0.80 15.98
C LEU A 47 1.73 -1.76 15.22
N SER A 48 1.23 -2.92 14.83
CA SER A 48 1.97 -3.87 13.98
C SER A 48 2.30 -3.28 12.61
N ALA A 49 1.35 -2.57 11.99
CA ALA A 49 1.54 -1.89 10.71
C ALA A 49 2.61 -0.78 10.82
N LEU A 50 2.54 0.07 11.84
CA LEU A 50 3.53 1.12 12.10
C LEU A 50 4.93 0.52 12.30
N GLY A 51 5.03 -0.55 13.10
CA GLY A 51 6.28 -1.28 13.30
C GLY A 51 6.82 -1.89 12.01
N LEU A 52 5.94 -2.45 11.17
CA LEU A 52 6.32 -3.00 9.87
C LEU A 52 6.87 -1.93 8.93
N ILE A 53 6.17 -0.80 8.77
CA ILE A 53 6.61 0.31 7.90
C ILE A 53 7.95 0.84 8.38
N GLN A 54 8.15 0.99 9.70
CA GLN A 54 9.41 1.47 10.26
C GLN A 54 10.57 0.50 9.98
N ARG A 55 10.31 -0.81 9.93
CA ARG A 55 11.33 -1.81 9.55
C ARG A 55 11.62 -1.77 8.05
N ILE A 56 10.58 -1.68 7.22
CA ILE A 56 10.70 -1.58 5.76
C ILE A 56 11.54 -0.35 5.38
N SER A 57 11.24 0.81 5.96
CA SER A 57 11.92 2.07 5.62
C SER A 57 13.38 2.13 6.07
N LYS A 58 13.79 1.33 7.05
CA LYS A 58 15.15 1.33 7.60
C LYS A 58 16.05 0.23 7.04
N SER A 59 15.49 -0.79 6.39
CA SER A 59 16.24 -1.99 6.01
C SER A 59 16.31 -2.17 4.49
N PRO A 60 17.52 -2.24 3.90
CA PRO A 60 17.69 -2.46 2.47
C PRO A 60 17.18 -3.84 2.01
N ALA A 61 16.92 -4.77 2.94
CA ALA A 61 16.32 -6.06 2.64
C ALA A 61 14.95 -5.94 1.94
N TYR A 62 14.23 -4.84 2.18
CA TYR A 62 12.91 -4.56 1.63
C TYR A 62 12.92 -3.64 0.40
N ALA A 63 14.08 -3.33 -0.19
CA ALA A 63 14.18 -2.47 -1.37
C ALA A 63 13.30 -2.93 -2.56
N HIS A 64 13.04 -4.24 -2.65
CA HIS A 64 12.15 -4.82 -3.66
C HIS A 64 10.68 -4.34 -3.56
N LEU A 65 10.27 -3.77 -2.42
CA LEU A 65 8.93 -3.23 -2.22
C LEU A 65 8.76 -1.81 -2.76
N GLY A 66 9.85 -1.09 -3.05
CA GLY A 66 9.79 0.35 -3.33
C GLY A 66 9.39 1.16 -2.10
N THR A 67 8.94 2.39 -2.31
CA THR A 67 8.43 3.27 -1.26
C THR A 67 6.96 2.95 -0.99
N ILE A 68 6.61 2.66 0.26
CA ILE A 68 5.22 2.42 0.65
C ILE A 68 4.47 3.75 0.66
N SER A 69 3.45 3.88 -0.19
CA SER A 69 2.63 5.09 -0.34
C SER A 69 1.33 5.02 0.46
N GLU A 70 0.74 3.83 0.60
CA GLU A 70 -0.50 3.64 1.36
C GLU A 70 -0.47 2.34 2.16
N ILE A 71 -1.11 2.39 3.34
CA ILE A 71 -1.36 1.25 4.20
C ILE A 71 -2.84 1.22 4.53
N HIS A 72 -3.52 0.17 4.07
CA HIS A 72 -4.92 -0.06 4.38
C HIS A 72 -5.03 -1.04 5.55
N ILE A 73 -5.79 -0.65 6.58
CA ILE A 73 -6.05 -1.46 7.77
C ILE A 73 -7.53 -1.78 7.80
N ASP A 74 -7.86 -3.06 7.85
CA ASP A 74 -9.21 -3.56 7.97
C ASP A 74 -9.27 -4.60 9.10
N SER A 75 -10.35 -4.57 9.90
CA SER A 75 -10.49 -5.49 11.05
C SER A 75 -10.76 -6.94 10.64
N VAL A 76 -11.25 -7.18 9.43
CA VAL A 76 -11.58 -8.50 8.88
C VAL A 76 -10.50 -8.97 7.92
N PHE A 77 -10.08 -8.13 6.97
CA PHE A 77 -9.10 -8.47 5.94
C PHE A 77 -7.65 -8.21 6.35
N GLY A 78 -7.44 -7.52 7.47
CA GLY A 78 -6.12 -7.21 7.99
C GLY A 78 -5.42 -6.08 7.24
N LEU A 79 -4.13 -6.26 6.98
CA LEU A 79 -3.23 -5.26 6.44
C LEU A 79 -3.07 -5.42 4.92
N ALA A 80 -3.14 -4.31 4.18
CA ALA A 80 -2.69 -4.24 2.80
C ALA A 80 -1.76 -3.04 2.59
N LEU A 81 -0.80 -3.17 1.67
CA LEU A 81 0.19 -2.14 1.33
C LEU A 81 0.09 -1.77 -0.15
N VAL A 82 0.30 -0.50 -0.45
CA VAL A 82 0.52 0.02 -1.80
C VAL A 82 1.91 0.63 -1.85
N SER A 83 2.65 0.38 -2.93
CA SER A 83 3.93 1.00 -3.19
C SER A 83 3.94 1.85 -4.46
N ASP A 84 4.89 2.76 -4.54
CA ASP A 84 5.18 3.62 -5.69
C ASP A 84 5.56 2.84 -6.96
N ASN A 85 6.18 1.66 -6.80
CA ASN A 85 6.59 0.80 -7.91
C ASN A 85 5.46 -0.10 -8.45
N GLY A 86 4.20 0.14 -8.04
CA GLY A 86 3.03 -0.52 -8.58
C GLY A 86 2.65 -1.84 -7.92
N LEU A 87 3.15 -2.15 -6.71
CA LEU A 87 2.71 -3.29 -5.94
C LEU A 87 1.49 -2.94 -5.08
N TYR A 88 0.50 -3.83 -5.10
CA TYR A 88 -0.58 -3.87 -4.14
C TYR A 88 -0.55 -5.23 -3.42
N LEU A 89 -0.22 -5.22 -2.13
CA LEU A 89 0.05 -6.41 -1.34
C LEU A 89 -1.04 -6.59 -0.31
N LYS A 90 -1.76 -7.72 -0.33
CA LYS A 90 -2.67 -8.10 0.76
C LYS A 90 -1.94 -9.05 1.69
N LEU A 91 -1.69 -8.62 2.93
CA LEU A 91 -0.89 -9.37 3.90
C LEU A 91 -1.75 -10.15 4.91
N GLY A 92 -3.02 -9.79 5.08
CA GLY A 92 -3.86 -10.40 6.12
C GLY A 92 -3.52 -9.87 7.51
N THR A 93 -3.72 -10.66 8.55
CA THR A 93 -3.71 -10.17 9.94
C THR A 93 -2.37 -10.36 10.68
N ASP A 94 -1.48 -11.21 10.17
CA ASP A 94 -0.27 -11.64 10.86
C ASP A 94 0.87 -12.02 9.91
N ASP A 95 1.97 -12.51 10.50
CA ASP A 95 3.12 -13.11 9.83
C ASP A 95 3.69 -12.31 8.64
N PHE A 96 3.66 -10.98 8.79
CA PHE A 96 4.04 -10.05 7.72
C PHE A 96 5.46 -10.29 7.22
N GLU A 97 6.40 -10.60 8.11
CA GLU A 97 7.80 -10.79 7.76
C GLU A 97 8.04 -12.02 6.87
N ASN A 98 7.42 -13.15 7.18
CA ASN A 98 7.51 -14.33 6.32
C ASN A 98 6.83 -14.08 4.97
N LYS A 99 5.69 -13.38 4.96
CA LYS A 99 4.97 -13.01 3.73
C LYS A 99 5.81 -12.11 2.83
N LEU A 100 6.51 -11.11 3.37
CA LEU A 100 7.42 -10.25 2.61
C LEU A 100 8.66 -11.01 2.11
N ARG A 101 9.21 -11.95 2.90
CA ARG A 101 10.30 -12.80 2.44
C ARG A 101 9.87 -13.70 1.26
N LYS A 102 8.68 -14.28 1.34
CA LYS A 102 8.09 -15.10 0.27
C LYS A 102 7.84 -14.25 -0.98
N LEU A 103 7.35 -13.03 -0.80
CA LEU A 103 7.14 -12.07 -1.89
C LEU A 103 8.44 -11.80 -2.66
N LYS A 104 9.58 -11.60 -1.98
CA LYS A 104 10.86 -11.40 -2.66
C LYS A 104 11.18 -12.52 -3.66
N ALA A 105 11.02 -13.78 -3.24
CA ALA A 105 11.26 -14.94 -4.11
C ALA A 105 10.29 -14.97 -5.30
N ILE A 106 9.01 -14.64 -5.07
CA ILE A 106 7.99 -14.58 -6.12
C ILE A 106 8.32 -13.48 -7.15
N LEU A 107 8.68 -12.28 -6.69
CA LEU A 107 9.03 -11.17 -7.59
C LEU A 107 10.28 -11.49 -8.42
N THR A 108 11.28 -12.14 -7.84
CA THR A 108 12.47 -12.61 -8.58
C THR A 108 12.10 -13.65 -9.65
N ASP A 109 11.23 -14.62 -9.34
CA ASP A 109 10.76 -15.60 -10.31
C ASP A 109 9.95 -14.95 -11.45
N LEU A 110 9.08 -13.99 -11.14
CA LEU A 110 8.33 -13.23 -12.15
C LEU A 110 9.25 -12.39 -13.05
N GLU A 111 10.28 -11.78 -12.48
CA GLU A 111 11.29 -11.02 -13.22
C GLU A 111 12.06 -11.90 -14.20
N ASN A 112 12.53 -13.06 -13.75
CA ASN A 112 13.23 -14.05 -14.58
C ASN A 112 12.36 -14.57 -15.74
N ARG A 113 11.04 -14.54 -15.59
CA ARG A 113 10.06 -14.92 -16.63
C ARG A 113 9.67 -13.76 -17.54
N GLY A 114 10.21 -12.55 -17.34
CA GLY A 114 9.82 -11.35 -18.07
C GLY A 114 8.40 -10.86 -17.76
N MET A 115 7.86 -11.21 -16.58
CA MET A 115 6.46 -10.96 -16.20
C MET A 115 6.27 -9.85 -15.16
N LYS A 116 7.34 -9.12 -14.79
CA LYS A 116 7.33 -8.05 -13.77
C LYS A 116 6.96 -6.67 -14.36
N THR A 117 6.08 -6.62 -15.36
CA THR A 117 5.66 -5.35 -15.97
C THR A 117 4.28 -4.92 -15.47
N GLY A 118 4.13 -3.63 -15.18
CA GLY A 118 2.88 -3.01 -14.76
C GLY A 118 2.54 -3.21 -13.28
N PHE A 119 1.26 -2.97 -12.95
CA PHE A 119 0.77 -3.06 -11.58
C PHE A 119 0.52 -4.51 -11.18
N LEU A 120 1.07 -4.93 -10.04
CA LEU A 120 0.92 -6.28 -9.51
C LEU A 120 0.10 -6.26 -8.22
N CYS A 121 -1.00 -6.99 -8.22
CA CYS A 121 -1.76 -7.32 -7.02
C CYS A 121 -1.32 -8.70 -6.53
N VAL A 122 -0.67 -8.75 -5.37
CA VAL A 122 -0.24 -10.00 -4.75
C VAL A 122 -1.02 -10.23 -3.47
N ASP A 123 -1.76 -11.33 -3.44
CA ASP A 123 -2.51 -11.77 -2.27
C ASP A 123 -1.72 -12.83 -1.50
N LEU A 124 -1.22 -12.44 -0.33
CA LEU A 124 -0.45 -13.24 0.62
C LEU A 124 -1.26 -13.52 1.90
N SER A 125 -2.55 -13.19 1.91
CA SER A 125 -3.40 -13.33 3.11
C SER A 125 -3.69 -14.79 3.44
N ASP A 126 -3.73 -15.67 2.44
CA ASP A 126 -3.86 -17.11 2.60
C ASP A 126 -2.49 -17.76 2.87
N HIS A 127 -2.39 -18.55 3.93
CA HIS A 127 -1.12 -19.19 4.33
C HIS A 127 -0.74 -20.34 3.39
N SER A 128 -1.71 -20.95 2.72
CA SER A 128 -1.53 -22.12 1.83
C SER A 128 -1.15 -21.73 0.40
N LYS A 129 -1.57 -20.56 -0.08
CA LYS A 129 -1.39 -20.15 -1.48
C LYS A 129 -1.09 -18.67 -1.62
N VAL A 130 -0.43 -18.31 -2.71
CA VAL A 130 -0.22 -16.90 -3.08
C VAL A 130 -0.84 -16.68 -4.44
N THR A 131 -1.65 -15.64 -4.57
CA THR A 131 -2.27 -15.27 -5.84
C THR A 131 -1.62 -14.01 -6.38
N VAL A 132 -1.14 -14.05 -7.63
CA VAL A 132 -0.59 -12.88 -8.32
C VAL A 132 -1.53 -12.52 -9.46
N LYS A 133 -1.97 -11.26 -9.50
CA LYS A 133 -2.77 -10.69 -10.60
C LYS A 133 -2.06 -9.49 -11.18
N ARG A 134 -1.87 -9.49 -12.50
CA ARG A 134 -1.44 -8.30 -13.24
C ARG A 134 -2.63 -7.41 -13.51
N LYS A 135 -2.50 -6.12 -13.24
CA LYS A 135 -3.41 -5.09 -13.74
C LYS A 135 -2.71 -4.38 -14.88
N TYR A 136 -3.26 -4.55 -16.08
CA TYR A 136 -2.89 -3.74 -17.21
C TYR A 136 -3.50 -2.35 -16.99
N VAL A 137 -2.65 -1.34 -16.78
CA VAL A 137 -3.09 0.03 -16.97
C VAL A 137 -2.89 0.28 -18.46
N PRO A 138 -3.95 0.51 -19.25
CA PRO A 138 -3.78 0.89 -20.63
C PRO A 138 -2.91 2.14 -20.66
N GLU A 139 -1.85 2.13 -21.47
CA GLU A 139 -1.08 3.33 -21.74
C GLU A 139 -2.07 4.42 -22.15
N LYS A 140 -1.96 5.61 -21.55
CA LYS A 140 -2.66 6.77 -22.09
C LYS A 140 -2.11 6.96 -23.50
N THR A 141 -2.89 6.54 -24.50
CA THR A 141 -2.69 7.00 -25.86
C THR A 141 -2.73 8.51 -25.79
N GLN A 142 -1.59 9.17 -26.06
CA GLN A 142 -1.62 10.56 -26.46
C GLN A 142 -2.37 10.59 -27.80
N ASP A 143 -3.69 10.72 -27.75
CA ASP A 143 -4.47 11.02 -28.93
C ASP A 143 -4.77 12.52 -28.86
N GLY A 144 -3.91 13.27 -29.54
CA GLY A 144 -4.25 14.60 -29.97
C GLY A 144 -5.31 14.50 -31.06
N ASP A 145 -6.34 15.33 -30.92
CA ASP A 145 -7.22 15.82 -31.97
C ASP A 145 -7.96 14.79 -32.85
N GLN A 146 -9.29 14.72 -32.69
CA GLN A 146 -10.29 15.07 -33.72
C GLN A 146 -11.68 14.55 -33.28
N ASN A 147 -12.49 15.48 -32.79
CA ASN A 147 -13.92 15.65 -33.10
C ASN A 147 -14.75 14.40 -33.48
N LYS A 148 -15.55 13.88 -32.54
CA LYS A 148 -16.86 13.27 -32.87
C LYS A 148 -17.91 13.62 -31.80
N ASN A 149 -18.76 14.57 -32.15
CA ASN A 149 -20.06 14.79 -31.52
C ASN A 149 -20.92 13.52 -31.63
N TYR A 150 -21.52 13.10 -30.51
CA TYR A 150 -22.71 12.25 -30.53
C TYR A 150 -23.87 13.10 -30.00
N LEU A 151 -24.78 13.43 -30.92
CA LEU A 151 -26.09 14.01 -30.63
C LEU A 151 -26.98 12.93 -29.99
N ILE A 152 -27.75 13.33 -28.98
CA ILE A 152 -28.94 12.62 -28.50
C ILE A 152 -30.16 13.44 -28.95
#